data_AF-L0B0K5-F1
#
_entry.id   AF-L0B0K5-F1
#
_cell.length_a   1.000
_cell.length_b   1.000
_cell.length_c   1.000
_cell.angle_alpha   90.00
_cell.angle_beta   90.00
_cell.angle_gamma   90.00
#
_symmetry.space_group_name_H-M   'P 1'
#
loop_
_entity.id
_entity.type
_entity.pdbx_description
1 polymer ?
#
loop_
_entity_poly.entity_id
_entity_poly.type
_entity_poly.pdbx_seq_one_letter_code
_entity_poly.pdbx_strand_id
1 'polypeptide(L)'
;MMSREGKIEIELERRFGNDNIEIDITQRNAYANVTVTTDRSPKTKDGTVLTGYIKITHILSSGFKISKITDSRNSINFDGFLNEVSTVSVFFWGTRLEKPLLVQLGDKDEYYITTDGNTWAKNQEENTNLQNALDKQNCEKNSLHVVNICKTGMSGNAYICPSCQQKQIQLTPDRSKNGRYNYVIYSHTSISSLGNVRNGNETIFPAPADVKIISVYWYNYYPLLLSYEVEENDIFKRRYYGDYDWVTENMFTKTIPVKPENIRKILEESSTPHVTLDVSHPIARLYKPAGNMLFFTVINALAEGSGFQGHKHVMTTTSLFTIKSLCYGTTKLNNITSNDKLTSVIAYYPINNTGLNSLLLVELERKSGNPKSLYFQQKDGFDENNWEKLQEGELSNENLIYKLEESSRKLPESPKQVVDGERKIEPKTSITFKEESDSQGNVININKKSTRSNNDPLGLAVGIVILCLVLLGFFRFVIRKAGPSIRTYLASRKDLLSAMKIL
;
A
#
# COMPACT_ATOMS: atom_id res chain seq x y z
N MET A 1 5.67 -41.38 -43.13
CA MET A 1 6.19 -40.01 -43.32
C MET A 1 7.00 -39.64 -42.09
N MET A 2 8.33 -39.68 -42.17
CA MET A 2 9.22 -39.34 -41.06
C MET A 2 9.50 -37.83 -41.10
N SER A 3 9.17 -37.12 -40.01
CA SER A 3 9.49 -35.71 -39.81
C SER A 3 10.97 -35.57 -39.47
N ARG A 4 11.73 -34.84 -40.30
CA ARG A 4 13.12 -34.46 -40.02
C ARG A 4 13.10 -33.13 -39.26
N GLU A 5 13.41 -33.18 -37.96
CA GLU A 5 13.78 -32.00 -37.20
C GLU A 5 15.21 -31.59 -37.58
N GLY A 6 15.32 -30.55 -38.41
CA GLY A 6 16.59 -29.90 -38.72
C GLY A 6 16.99 -28.98 -37.56
N LYS A 7 17.94 -29.42 -36.75
CA LYS A 7 18.62 -28.57 -35.76
C LYS A 7 19.55 -27.61 -36.51
N ILE A 8 19.17 -26.34 -36.58
CA ILE A 8 20.03 -25.29 -37.14
C ILE A 8 20.98 -24.85 -36.02
N GLU A 9 22.19 -25.39 -36.01
CA GLU A 9 23.32 -24.83 -35.24
C GLU A 9 23.90 -23.68 -36.07
N ILE A 10 23.63 -22.44 -35.64
CA ILE A 10 24.25 -21.25 -36.20
C ILE A 10 25.66 -21.16 -35.60
N GLU A 11 26.65 -21.63 -36.34
CA GLU A 11 28.06 -21.47 -36.00
C GLU A 11 28.47 -20.01 -36.25
N LEU A 12 28.42 -19.19 -35.19
CA LEU A 12 28.93 -17.83 -35.20
C LEU A 12 30.46 -17.85 -35.19
N GLU A 13 31.08 -17.72 -36.38
CA GLU A 13 32.51 -17.48 -36.50
C GLU A 13 32.93 -16.27 -35.65
N ARG A 14 33.70 -16.50 -34.59
CA ARG A 14 34.36 -15.46 -33.77
C ARG A 14 35.39 -14.72 -34.62
N ARG A 15 34.95 -13.69 -35.35
CA ARG A 15 35.85 -12.63 -35.79
C ARG A 15 36.24 -11.82 -34.56
N PHE A 16 37.54 -11.68 -34.31
CA PHE A 16 38.17 -10.83 -33.27
C PHE A 16 37.95 -9.32 -33.54
N GLY A 17 36.73 -8.93 -33.87
CA GLY A 17 36.35 -7.55 -34.16
C GLY A 17 35.81 -6.89 -32.91
N ASN A 18 36.54 -5.88 -32.41
CA ASN A 18 36.16 -4.88 -31.41
C ASN A 18 35.08 -5.29 -30.40
N ASP A 19 35.49 -5.54 -29.15
CA ASP A 19 34.62 -5.77 -27.99
C ASP A 19 33.72 -4.56 -27.60
N ASN A 20 33.64 -3.55 -28.47
CA ASN A 20 32.91 -2.32 -28.28
C ASN A 20 31.54 -2.40 -28.96
N ILE A 21 30.48 -2.23 -28.17
CA ILE A 21 29.08 -2.29 -28.61
C ILE A 21 28.44 -0.91 -28.50
N GLU A 22 27.69 -0.53 -29.53
CA GLU A 22 26.79 0.62 -29.52
C GLU A 22 25.40 0.18 -29.03
N ILE A 23 24.86 0.87 -28.02
CA ILE A 23 23.55 0.61 -27.46
C ILE A 23 22.55 1.61 -28.01
N ASP A 24 21.63 1.14 -28.85
CA ASP A 24 20.47 1.93 -29.24
C ASP A 24 19.32 1.70 -28.25
N ILE A 25 19.01 2.75 -27.46
CA ILE A 25 17.99 2.74 -26.41
C ILE A 25 16.56 2.72 -26.95
N THR A 26 16.39 2.82 -28.27
CA THR A 26 15.09 2.64 -28.93
C THR A 26 14.82 1.18 -29.32
N GLN A 27 15.85 0.33 -29.32
CA GLN A 27 15.67 -1.09 -29.61
C GLN A 27 14.84 -1.77 -28.52
N ARG A 28 13.98 -2.69 -28.95
CA ARG A 28 13.04 -3.42 -28.07
C ARG A 28 13.30 -4.92 -28.06
N ASN A 29 14.03 -5.42 -29.04
CA ASN A 29 14.41 -6.81 -29.18
C ASN A 29 15.91 -6.97 -28.89
N ALA A 30 16.35 -8.18 -28.59
CA ALA A 30 17.78 -8.49 -28.49
C ALA A 30 18.49 -8.26 -29.83
N TYR A 31 19.75 -7.83 -29.78
CA TYR A 31 20.59 -7.61 -30.96
C TYR A 31 22.07 -7.80 -30.63
N ALA A 32 22.82 -8.37 -31.57
CA ALA A 32 24.25 -8.67 -31.40
C ALA A 32 24.53 -9.37 -30.06
N ASN A 33 25.30 -8.73 -29.17
CA ASN A 33 25.67 -9.24 -27.84
C ASN A 33 24.87 -8.60 -26.70
N VAL A 34 23.69 -8.06 -27.01
CA VAL A 34 22.83 -7.31 -26.08
C VAL A 34 21.50 -8.03 -25.90
N THR A 35 21.18 -8.39 -24.66
CA THR A 35 19.84 -8.85 -24.27
C THR A 35 19.00 -7.65 -23.88
N VAL A 36 17.73 -7.63 -24.30
CA VAL A 36 16.79 -6.55 -23.95
C VAL A 36 15.63 -7.14 -23.15
N THR A 37 15.38 -6.60 -21.97
CA THR A 37 14.25 -6.97 -21.10
C THR A 37 13.34 -5.78 -20.88
N THR A 38 12.02 -6.02 -20.84
CA THR A 38 11.02 -4.99 -20.56
C THR A 38 10.28 -5.30 -19.26
N ASP A 39 10.33 -4.37 -18.33
CA ASP A 39 9.55 -4.39 -17.09
C ASP A 39 8.43 -3.35 -17.18
N ARG A 40 7.18 -3.82 -17.15
CA ARG A 40 5.97 -2.98 -17.23
C ARG A 40 5.47 -2.50 -15.86
N SER A 41 6.11 -2.93 -14.78
CA SER A 41 5.81 -2.50 -13.42
C SER A 41 7.11 -2.34 -12.62
N PRO A 42 8.03 -1.47 -13.09
CA PRO A 42 9.33 -1.34 -12.46
C PRO A 42 9.20 -0.89 -11.02
N LYS A 43 10.07 -1.42 -10.16
CA LYS A 43 10.08 -1.12 -8.73
C LYS A 43 11.39 -0.46 -8.33
N THR A 44 11.32 0.45 -7.37
CA THR A 44 12.49 0.95 -6.64
C THR A 44 13.07 -0.15 -5.74
N LYS A 45 14.26 0.09 -5.18
CA LYS A 45 14.93 -0.87 -4.28
C LYS A 45 14.12 -1.21 -3.01
N ASP A 46 13.30 -0.27 -2.53
CA ASP A 46 12.38 -0.50 -1.40
C ASP A 46 11.08 -1.24 -1.79
N GLY A 47 10.94 -1.62 -3.07
CA GLY A 47 9.77 -2.33 -3.59
C GLY A 47 8.62 -1.44 -4.04
N THR A 48 8.74 -0.11 -3.94
CA THR A 48 7.71 0.82 -4.42
C THR A 48 7.54 0.71 -5.94
N VAL A 49 6.31 0.47 -6.40
CA VAL A 49 6.00 0.39 -7.83
C VAL A 49 6.02 1.78 -8.45
N LEU A 50 6.71 1.91 -9.59
CA LEU A 50 6.77 3.13 -10.39
C LEU A 50 5.57 3.21 -11.34
N THR A 51 4.42 3.54 -10.77
CA THR A 51 3.13 3.57 -11.45
C THR A 51 3.16 4.45 -12.71
N GLY A 52 2.74 3.87 -13.85
CA GLY A 52 2.67 4.54 -15.15
C GLY A 52 3.91 4.41 -16.03
N TYR A 53 5.01 3.85 -15.52
CA TYR A 53 6.28 3.78 -16.23
C TYR A 53 6.63 2.37 -16.69
N ILE A 54 7.42 2.30 -17.76
CA ILE A 54 8.02 1.08 -18.28
C ILE A 54 9.55 1.25 -18.21
N LYS A 55 10.26 0.21 -17.79
CA LYS A 55 11.72 0.14 -17.78
C LYS A 55 12.17 -0.84 -18.86
N ILE A 56 13.04 -0.39 -19.75
CA ILE A 56 13.69 -1.24 -20.76
C ILE A 56 15.16 -1.33 -20.40
N THR A 57 15.67 -2.55 -20.22
CA THR A 57 17.05 -2.78 -19.80
C THR A 57 17.80 -3.53 -20.88
N HIS A 58 18.91 -2.94 -21.33
CA HIS A 58 19.89 -3.49 -22.24
C HIS A 58 21.04 -4.08 -21.42
N ILE A 59 21.32 -5.37 -21.59
CA ILE A 59 22.31 -6.13 -20.81
C ILE A 59 23.36 -6.64 -21.78
N LEU A 60 24.62 -6.23 -21.61
CA LEU A 60 25.73 -6.70 -22.42
C LEU A 60 26.17 -8.09 -21.98
N SER A 61 26.56 -8.91 -22.96
CA SER A 61 27.24 -10.18 -22.70
C SER A 61 28.62 -9.96 -22.09
N SER A 62 29.11 -10.92 -21.31
CA SER A 62 30.43 -10.86 -20.70
C SER A 62 31.53 -10.65 -21.74
N GLY A 63 32.50 -9.79 -21.44
CA GLY A 63 33.63 -9.45 -22.31
C GLY A 63 33.41 -8.23 -23.21
N PHE A 64 32.18 -7.75 -23.37
CA PHE A 64 31.87 -6.56 -24.17
C PHE A 64 31.82 -5.28 -23.34
N LYS A 65 32.07 -4.14 -23.98
CA LYS A 65 32.04 -2.79 -23.41
C LYS A 65 31.12 -1.88 -24.21
N ILE A 66 30.49 -0.92 -23.54
CA ILE A 66 29.68 0.10 -24.21
C ILE A 66 30.60 1.20 -24.74
N SER A 67 30.67 1.37 -26.06
CA SER A 67 31.41 2.49 -26.66
C SER A 67 30.54 3.72 -26.85
N LYS A 68 29.23 3.52 -27.07
CA LYS A 68 28.30 4.59 -27.41
C LYS A 68 26.87 4.19 -27.07
N ILE A 69 26.05 5.18 -26.72
CA ILE A 69 24.62 5.02 -26.53
C ILE A 69 23.90 5.97 -27.51
N THR A 70 22.82 5.53 -28.15
CA THR A 70 22.07 6.33 -29.13
C THR A 70 20.57 6.24 -28.95
N ASP A 71 19.86 7.29 -29.33
CA ASP A 71 18.39 7.30 -29.50
C ASP A 71 18.04 7.39 -30.99
N SER A 72 18.12 6.26 -31.71
CA SER A 72 17.84 6.03 -33.16
C SER A 72 18.46 6.96 -34.23
N ARG A 73 18.81 8.20 -33.88
CA ARG A 73 19.24 9.29 -34.77
C ARG A 73 20.44 10.05 -34.22
N ASN A 74 20.57 10.11 -32.89
CA ASN A 74 21.58 10.94 -32.23
C ASN A 74 22.45 10.14 -31.26
N SER A 75 23.72 10.51 -31.21
CA SER A 75 24.62 10.08 -30.13
C SER A 75 24.19 10.72 -28.82
N ILE A 76 24.10 9.91 -27.78
CA ILE A 76 23.81 10.37 -26.42
C ILE A 76 25.13 10.47 -25.67
N ASN A 77 25.43 11.67 -25.19
CA ASN A 77 26.65 11.91 -24.42
C ASN A 77 26.33 11.89 -22.93
N PHE A 78 27.11 11.13 -22.16
CA PHE A 78 27.04 11.06 -20.71
C PHE A 78 28.32 11.61 -20.10
N ASP A 79 28.20 12.38 -19.03
CA ASP A 79 29.34 12.77 -18.20
C ASP A 79 29.79 11.56 -17.35
N GLY A 80 30.60 10.65 -17.92
CA GLY A 80 31.10 9.48 -17.20
C GLY A 80 31.76 8.39 -18.05
N PHE A 81 32.30 7.37 -17.38
CA PHE A 81 33.02 6.23 -17.98
C PHE A 81 32.05 5.11 -18.38
N LEU A 82 31.61 5.08 -19.64
CA LEU A 82 30.75 4.00 -20.19
C LEU A 82 31.43 2.61 -20.19
N ASN A 83 32.76 2.59 -20.14
CA ASN A 83 33.61 1.39 -20.21
C ASN A 83 33.49 0.44 -19.01
N GLU A 84 32.86 0.86 -17.91
CA GLU A 84 32.57 0.01 -16.73
C GLU A 84 31.11 -0.43 -16.65
N VAL A 85 30.27 0.01 -17.58
CA VAL A 85 28.82 -0.20 -17.54
C VAL A 85 28.46 -1.46 -18.33
N SER A 86 27.82 -2.42 -17.66
CA SER A 86 27.31 -3.66 -18.28
C SER A 86 25.82 -3.62 -18.58
N THR A 87 25.08 -2.70 -17.95
CA THR A 87 23.63 -2.56 -18.09
C THR A 87 23.23 -1.10 -18.35
N VAL A 88 22.30 -0.89 -19.28
CA VAL A 88 21.68 0.43 -19.53
C VAL A 88 20.18 0.25 -19.41
N SER A 89 19.57 0.94 -18.45
CA SER A 89 18.13 0.93 -18.29
C SER A 89 17.52 2.27 -18.65
N VAL A 90 16.37 2.26 -19.30
CA VAL A 90 15.72 3.45 -19.84
C VAL A 90 14.27 3.42 -19.40
N PHE A 91 13.83 4.52 -18.80
CA PHE A 91 12.47 4.67 -18.31
C PHE A 91 11.63 5.48 -19.28
N PHE A 92 10.46 4.95 -19.61
CA PHE A 92 9.50 5.56 -20.51
C PHE A 92 8.15 5.71 -19.83
N TRP A 93 7.33 6.63 -20.32
CA TRP A 93 5.90 6.61 -20.00
C TRP A 93 5.22 5.45 -20.73
N GLY A 94 4.31 4.75 -20.06
CA GLY A 94 3.75 3.50 -20.58
C GLY A 94 3.11 3.58 -21.97
N THR A 95 2.59 4.75 -22.35
CA THR A 95 1.99 4.99 -23.67
C THR A 95 2.87 5.83 -24.62
N ARG A 96 4.08 6.22 -24.21
CA ARG A 96 4.99 7.08 -24.99
C ARG A 96 6.43 6.58 -24.90
N LEU A 97 6.74 5.59 -25.74
CA LEU A 97 8.05 4.93 -25.79
C LEU A 97 9.06 5.65 -26.69
N GLU A 98 8.64 6.70 -27.39
CA GLU A 98 9.44 7.52 -28.28
C GLU A 98 10.22 8.64 -27.56
N LYS A 99 9.97 8.82 -26.26
CA LYS A 99 10.57 9.88 -25.44
C LYS A 99 11.15 9.32 -24.14
N PRO A 100 12.45 8.98 -24.10
CA PRO A 100 13.08 8.50 -22.88
C PRO A 100 13.05 9.60 -21.80
N LEU A 101 12.61 9.21 -20.59
CA LEU A 101 12.48 10.12 -19.47
C LEU A 101 13.76 10.16 -18.63
N LEU A 102 14.24 8.97 -18.24
CA LEU A 102 15.46 8.76 -17.46
C LEU A 102 16.29 7.61 -18.07
N VAL A 103 17.60 7.71 -17.91
CA VAL A 103 18.54 6.60 -18.17
C VAL A 103 19.27 6.26 -16.87
N GLN A 104 19.40 4.97 -16.57
CA GLN A 104 20.19 4.44 -15.46
C GLN A 104 21.35 3.64 -16.06
N LEU A 105 22.57 3.96 -15.65
CA LEU A 105 23.79 3.28 -16.07
C LEU A 105 24.27 2.34 -14.96
N GLY A 106 24.38 1.05 -15.28
CA GLY A 106 24.74 0.01 -14.32
C GLY A 106 23.62 -0.31 -13.33
N ASP A 107 24.01 -0.97 -12.24
CA ASP A 107 23.09 -1.40 -11.17
C ASP A 107 23.04 -0.41 -9.99
N LYS A 108 23.73 0.72 -10.11
CA LYS A 108 23.71 1.81 -9.14
C LYS A 108 22.44 2.65 -9.32
N ASP A 109 22.00 3.33 -8.27
CA ASP A 109 20.89 4.29 -8.33
C ASP A 109 21.33 5.64 -8.92
N GLU A 110 22.12 5.59 -9.99
CA GLU A 110 22.59 6.77 -10.70
C GLU A 110 21.73 6.95 -11.94
N TYR A 111 20.93 8.02 -11.91
CA TYR A 111 19.98 8.33 -12.97
C TYR A 111 20.44 9.57 -13.71
N TYR A 112 20.22 9.58 -15.01
CA TYR A 112 20.60 10.66 -15.90
C TYR A 112 19.35 11.25 -16.54
N ILE A 113 19.32 12.57 -16.67
CA ILE A 113 18.27 13.36 -17.34
C ILE A 113 18.88 14.16 -18.47
N THR A 114 18.03 14.62 -19.39
CA THR A 114 18.42 15.54 -20.45
C THR A 114 17.37 16.63 -20.62
N THR A 115 17.82 17.84 -20.91
CA THR A 115 16.98 19.00 -21.24
C THR A 115 16.93 19.27 -22.74
N ASP A 116 17.95 18.83 -23.50
CA ASP A 116 18.12 19.08 -24.93
C ASP A 116 17.94 17.81 -25.81
N GLY A 117 17.84 16.63 -25.18
CA GLY A 117 17.75 15.34 -25.84
C GLY A 117 19.09 14.69 -26.18
N ASN A 118 20.19 15.44 -26.14
CA ASN A 118 21.51 15.00 -26.62
C ASN A 118 22.52 14.81 -25.49
N THR A 119 22.49 15.71 -24.50
CA THR A 119 23.40 15.73 -23.36
C THR A 119 22.67 15.22 -22.13
N TRP A 120 23.18 14.14 -21.55
CA TRP A 120 22.59 13.50 -20.39
C TRP A 120 23.49 13.71 -19.18
N ALA A 121 22.99 14.51 -18.25
CA ALA A 121 23.67 14.83 -17.01
C ALA A 121 23.12 13.99 -15.86
N LYS A 122 23.99 13.65 -14.92
CA LYS A 122 23.59 12.96 -13.68
C LYS A 122 22.53 13.81 -12.96
N ASN A 123 21.39 13.20 -12.66
CA ASN A 123 20.26 13.87 -12.04
C ASN A 123 20.59 14.18 -10.58
N GLN A 124 20.98 15.42 -10.27
CA GLN A 124 21.39 15.80 -8.91
C GLN A 124 20.28 15.72 -7.84
N GLU A 125 19.03 15.49 -8.24
CA GLU A 125 17.91 15.26 -7.33
C GLU A 125 17.90 13.82 -6.73
N GLU A 126 19.05 13.14 -6.66
CA GLU A 126 19.23 11.71 -6.28
C GLU A 126 18.64 11.32 -4.92
N ASN A 127 18.36 12.28 -4.05
CA ASN A 127 17.70 12.04 -2.75
C ASN A 127 16.16 12.09 -2.82
N THR A 128 15.58 12.29 -4.00
CA THR A 128 14.13 12.36 -4.18
C THR A 128 13.54 11.01 -4.62
N ASN A 129 12.29 10.77 -4.23
CA ASN A 129 11.51 9.61 -4.69
C ASN A 129 11.54 9.53 -6.23
N LEU A 130 12.08 8.43 -6.79
CA LEU A 130 12.24 8.22 -8.25
C LEU A 130 10.94 8.46 -9.05
N GLN A 131 9.78 8.16 -8.46
CA GLN A 131 8.47 8.48 -9.05
C GLN A 131 8.32 9.98 -9.34
N ASN A 132 8.74 10.85 -8.40
CA ASN A 132 8.66 12.31 -8.57
C ASN A 132 9.59 12.80 -9.69
N ALA A 133 10.79 12.24 -9.78
CA ALA A 133 11.75 12.59 -10.84
C ALA A 133 11.20 12.18 -12.22
N LEU A 134 10.63 10.97 -12.33
CA LEU A 134 9.96 10.52 -13.54
C LEU A 134 8.74 11.38 -13.89
N ASP A 135 7.92 11.74 -12.91
CA ASP A 135 6.76 12.62 -13.12
C ASP A 135 7.20 13.99 -13.63
N LYS A 136 8.31 14.52 -13.11
CA LYS A 136 8.86 15.83 -13.52
C LYS A 136 9.31 15.80 -14.97
N GLN A 137 10.10 14.78 -15.33
CA GLN A 137 10.52 14.57 -16.71
C GLN A 137 9.34 14.33 -17.65
N ASN A 138 8.29 13.64 -17.19
CA ASN A 138 7.10 13.41 -17.98
C ASN A 138 6.28 14.70 -18.18
N CYS A 139 6.20 15.56 -17.17
CA CYS A 139 5.60 16.88 -17.31
C CYS A 139 6.35 17.74 -18.33
N GLU A 140 7.69 17.73 -18.29
CA GLU A 140 8.53 18.56 -19.16
C GLU A 140 8.53 18.06 -20.62
N LYS A 141 8.77 16.76 -20.84
CA LYS A 141 8.97 16.17 -22.18
C LYS A 141 7.66 15.80 -22.87
N ASN A 142 6.66 15.38 -22.09
CA ASN A 142 5.39 14.86 -22.59
C ASN A 142 4.20 15.80 -22.29
N SER A 143 4.39 16.90 -21.55
CA SER A 143 3.29 17.76 -21.10
C SER A 143 2.18 16.99 -20.35
N LEU A 144 2.56 15.89 -19.67
CA LEU A 144 1.66 15.05 -18.89
C LEU A 144 1.69 15.50 -17.43
N HIS A 145 0.70 16.27 -17.00
CA HIS A 145 0.70 16.87 -15.68
C HIS A 145 0.13 15.96 -14.61
N VAL A 146 0.81 15.89 -13.47
CA VAL A 146 0.32 15.18 -12.29
C VAL A 146 -0.89 15.92 -11.73
N VAL A 147 -1.99 15.20 -11.54
CA VAL A 147 -3.19 15.72 -10.88
C VAL A 147 -3.22 15.22 -9.44
N ASN A 148 -3.50 16.13 -8.49
CA ASN A 148 -3.69 15.76 -7.09
C ASN A 148 -5.16 15.89 -6.72
N ILE A 149 -5.84 14.74 -6.61
CA ILE A 149 -7.27 14.66 -6.34
C ILE A 149 -7.63 15.02 -4.90
N CYS A 150 -6.67 15.19 -3.99
CA CYS A 150 -6.93 15.67 -2.63
C CYS A 150 -7.14 17.20 -2.57
N LYS A 151 -6.86 17.92 -3.66
CA LYS A 151 -7.06 19.37 -3.74
C LYS A 151 -8.54 19.67 -3.90
N THR A 152 -9.06 20.47 -2.98
CA THR A 152 -10.45 20.92 -2.97
C THR A 152 -10.50 22.44 -3.12
N GLY A 153 -11.64 22.97 -3.59
CA GLY A 153 -11.83 24.41 -3.84
C GLY A 153 -11.61 25.32 -2.62
N MET A 154 -11.37 24.76 -1.43
CA MET A 154 -10.97 25.52 -0.25
C MET A 154 -9.64 26.25 -0.44
N SER A 155 -8.75 25.77 -1.31
CA SER A 155 -7.47 26.42 -1.64
C SER A 155 -7.55 27.35 -2.86
N GLY A 156 -8.74 27.59 -3.41
CA GLY A 156 -8.96 28.34 -4.64
C GLY A 156 -9.45 27.45 -5.81
N ASN A 157 -9.75 28.09 -6.94
CA ASN A 157 -10.27 27.43 -8.15
C ASN A 157 -9.19 26.80 -9.03
N ALA A 158 -7.96 26.68 -8.51
CA ALA A 158 -6.86 26.05 -9.21
C ALA A 158 -5.69 25.74 -8.26
N TYR A 159 -4.76 24.91 -8.72
CA TYR A 159 -3.49 24.68 -8.05
C TYR A 159 -2.38 24.40 -9.07
N ILE A 160 -1.13 24.54 -8.65
CA ILE A 160 0.02 24.25 -9.50
C ILE A 160 0.30 22.74 -9.50
N CYS A 161 0.56 22.18 -10.69
CA CYS A 161 1.00 20.80 -10.88
C CYS A 161 2.14 20.48 -9.90
N PRO A 162 1.98 19.48 -9.01
CA PRO A 162 2.93 19.22 -7.93
C PRO A 162 4.28 18.72 -8.43
N SER A 163 4.36 18.31 -9.70
CA SER A 163 5.56 17.74 -10.29
C SER A 163 6.43 18.79 -10.99
N CYS A 164 5.91 19.53 -11.97
CA CYS A 164 6.70 20.57 -12.66
C CYS A 164 6.67 21.94 -12.01
N GLN A 165 5.76 22.18 -11.05
CA GLN A 165 5.62 23.46 -10.34
C GLN A 165 5.39 24.70 -11.24
N GLN A 166 5.00 24.49 -12.51
CA GLN A 166 4.84 25.57 -13.48
C GLN A 166 3.41 25.68 -14.04
N LYS A 167 2.74 24.55 -14.23
CA LYS A 167 1.46 24.49 -14.96
C LYS A 167 0.29 24.42 -13.99
N GLN A 168 -0.75 25.20 -14.27
CA GLN A 168 -1.93 25.30 -13.42
C GLN A 168 -2.96 24.23 -13.81
N ILE A 169 -3.47 23.52 -12.80
CA ILE A 169 -4.62 22.64 -12.89
C ILE A 169 -5.82 23.42 -12.39
N GLN A 170 -6.80 23.64 -13.26
CA GLN A 170 -8.06 24.29 -12.91
C GLN A 170 -8.92 23.33 -12.08
N LEU A 171 -9.64 23.88 -11.12
CA LEU A 171 -10.49 23.15 -10.20
C LEU A 171 -11.90 23.75 -10.20
N THR A 172 -12.85 22.99 -10.71
CA THR A 172 -14.26 23.42 -10.80
C THR A 172 -15.12 22.59 -9.85
N PRO A 173 -15.60 23.16 -8.74
CA PRO A 173 -16.51 22.46 -7.83
C PRO A 173 -17.96 22.53 -8.35
N ASP A 174 -18.62 21.38 -8.48
CA ASP A 174 -20.08 21.28 -8.62
C ASP A 174 -20.69 20.87 -7.27
N ARG A 175 -21.34 21.83 -6.62
CA ARG A 175 -22.03 21.66 -5.33
C ARG A 175 -23.54 21.45 -5.50
N SER A 176 -24.06 21.42 -6.72
CA SER A 176 -25.49 21.25 -6.99
C SER A 176 -26.05 19.94 -6.43
N LYS A 177 -25.18 18.94 -6.22
CA LYS A 177 -25.54 17.61 -5.70
C LYS A 177 -25.47 17.49 -4.18
N ASN A 178 -24.89 18.46 -3.49
CA ASN A 178 -24.61 18.33 -2.05
C ASN A 178 -25.89 18.26 -1.20
N GLY A 179 -26.90 19.07 -1.51
CA GLY A 179 -28.14 19.10 -0.72
C GLY A 179 -28.99 17.83 -0.85
N ARG A 180 -29.15 17.31 -2.07
CA ARG A 180 -30.04 16.16 -2.34
C ARG A 180 -29.33 14.80 -2.27
N TYR A 181 -28.05 14.74 -2.65
CA TYR A 181 -27.32 13.50 -2.79
C TYR A 181 -26.08 13.39 -1.88
N ASN A 182 -25.79 14.42 -1.10
CA ASN A 182 -24.70 14.45 -0.12
C ASN A 182 -23.31 14.19 -0.71
N TYR A 183 -23.08 14.60 -1.97
CA TYR A 183 -21.76 14.61 -2.58
C TYR A 183 -21.47 15.91 -3.33
N VAL A 184 -20.18 16.18 -3.51
CA VAL A 184 -19.65 17.29 -4.31
C VAL A 184 -18.75 16.71 -5.39
N ILE A 185 -18.82 17.25 -6.60
CA ILE A 185 -17.91 16.88 -7.69
C ILE A 185 -16.83 17.95 -7.78
N TYR A 186 -15.57 17.53 -7.85
CA TYR A 186 -14.45 18.41 -8.17
C TYR A 186 -13.84 17.97 -9.49
N SER A 187 -13.98 18.79 -10.53
CA SER A 187 -13.36 18.54 -11.82
C SER A 187 -11.99 19.19 -11.87
N HIS A 188 -10.98 18.39 -12.11
CA HIS A 188 -9.59 18.79 -12.26
C HIS A 188 -9.26 18.84 -13.75
N THR A 189 -9.02 20.04 -14.26
CA THR A 189 -8.83 20.28 -15.71
C THR A 189 -7.44 20.82 -15.98
N SER A 190 -6.75 20.21 -16.94
CA SER A 190 -5.47 20.69 -17.46
C SER A 190 -5.62 21.14 -18.92
N ILE A 191 -4.83 22.14 -19.31
CA ILE A 191 -4.76 22.62 -20.70
C ILE A 191 -4.15 21.54 -21.62
N SER A 192 -3.20 20.76 -21.09
CA SER A 192 -2.63 19.57 -21.72
C SER A 192 -3.14 18.29 -21.04
N SER A 193 -2.71 17.13 -21.52
CA SER A 193 -3.12 15.84 -20.96
C SER A 193 -2.58 15.63 -19.52
N LEU A 194 -3.30 14.84 -18.74
CA LEU A 194 -2.97 14.45 -17.39
C LEU A 194 -2.08 13.20 -17.41
N GLY A 195 -1.12 13.15 -16.51
CA GLY A 195 -0.24 12.00 -16.27
C GLY A 195 -0.71 11.19 -15.07
N ASN A 196 0.16 10.99 -14.09
CA ASN A 196 -0.21 10.27 -12.87
C ASN A 196 -1.27 11.01 -12.04
N VAL A 197 -2.21 10.23 -11.51
CA VAL A 197 -3.25 10.68 -10.58
C VAL A 197 -2.78 10.39 -9.16
N ARG A 198 -2.77 11.40 -8.29
CA ARG A 198 -2.31 11.31 -6.90
C ARG A 198 -3.38 11.64 -5.88
N ASN A 199 -3.36 10.97 -4.74
CA ASN A 199 -4.09 11.37 -3.53
C ASN A 199 -3.07 11.86 -2.49
N GLY A 200 -2.83 13.17 -2.43
CA GLY A 200 -1.72 13.69 -1.64
C GLY A 200 -0.38 13.38 -2.31
N ASN A 201 0.49 12.65 -1.61
CA ASN A 201 1.80 12.24 -2.11
C ASN A 201 1.79 10.85 -2.77
N GLU A 202 0.70 10.09 -2.60
CA GLU A 202 0.59 8.72 -3.12
C GLU A 202 0.11 8.75 -4.58
N THR A 203 0.82 8.06 -5.46
CA THR A 203 0.39 7.84 -6.84
C THR A 203 -0.56 6.66 -6.91
N ILE A 204 -1.74 6.90 -7.47
CA ILE A 204 -2.85 5.95 -7.49
C ILE A 204 -2.82 5.12 -8.78
N PHE A 205 -2.87 5.79 -9.93
CA PHE A 205 -2.84 5.16 -11.25
C PHE A 205 -2.39 6.18 -12.31
N PRO A 206 -1.91 5.71 -13.47
CA PRO A 206 -1.61 6.59 -14.60
C PRO A 206 -2.90 6.94 -15.34
N ALA A 207 -3.15 8.22 -15.61
CA ALA A 207 -4.25 8.59 -16.49
C ALA A 207 -4.00 8.02 -17.91
N PRO A 208 -5.04 7.56 -18.61
CA PRO A 208 -4.93 7.19 -20.02
C PRO A 208 -4.44 8.34 -20.89
N ALA A 209 -4.01 8.01 -22.12
CA ALA A 209 -3.59 9.01 -23.08
C ALA A 209 -4.69 10.06 -23.31
N ASP A 210 -4.26 11.31 -23.41
CA ASP A 210 -5.10 12.46 -23.81
C ASP A 210 -6.27 12.84 -22.89
N VAL A 211 -6.36 12.22 -21.70
CA VAL A 211 -7.28 12.65 -20.65
C VAL A 211 -6.89 14.04 -20.16
N LYS A 212 -7.79 15.02 -20.27
CA LYS A 212 -7.56 16.41 -19.79
C LYS A 212 -8.35 16.75 -18.52
N ILE A 213 -9.39 15.98 -18.23
CA ILE A 213 -10.33 16.24 -17.14
C ILE A 213 -10.49 14.95 -16.33
N ILE A 214 -10.33 15.07 -15.01
CA ILE A 214 -10.74 14.04 -14.05
C ILE A 214 -11.76 14.65 -13.10
N SER A 215 -12.94 14.04 -13.02
CA SER A 215 -13.98 14.42 -12.07
C SER A 215 -13.92 13.51 -10.85
N VAL A 216 -13.87 14.10 -9.66
CA VAL A 216 -13.73 13.37 -8.39
C VAL A 216 -14.96 13.62 -7.54
N TYR A 217 -15.64 12.54 -7.16
CA TYR A 217 -16.86 12.58 -6.39
C TYR A 217 -16.53 12.38 -4.91
N TRP A 218 -16.71 13.45 -4.14
CA TRP A 218 -16.44 13.49 -2.72
C TRP A 218 -17.72 13.27 -1.93
N TYR A 219 -17.73 12.25 -1.07
CA TYR A 219 -18.84 11.92 -0.18
C TYR A 219 -18.35 11.97 1.27
N ASN A 220 -19.02 12.74 2.13
CA ASN A 220 -18.60 12.95 3.52
C ASN A 220 -17.10 13.28 3.68
N TYR A 221 -16.56 14.17 2.84
CA TYR A 221 -15.14 14.58 2.83
C TYR A 221 -14.13 13.53 2.33
N TYR A 222 -14.58 12.45 1.70
CA TYR A 222 -13.68 11.45 1.12
C TYR A 222 -13.88 11.32 -0.40
N PRO A 223 -12.80 11.31 -1.21
CA PRO A 223 -12.90 10.96 -2.62
C PRO A 223 -13.02 9.43 -2.75
N LEU A 224 -14.21 8.98 -3.17
CA LEU A 224 -14.56 7.54 -3.23
C LEU A 224 -14.85 7.06 -4.65
N LEU A 225 -15.16 7.97 -5.57
CA LEU A 225 -15.40 7.69 -6.98
C LEU A 225 -14.72 8.76 -7.82
N LEU A 226 -14.18 8.37 -8.96
CA LEU A 226 -13.66 9.26 -9.98
C LEU A 226 -14.18 8.85 -11.35
N SER A 227 -14.19 9.80 -12.28
CA SER A 227 -14.44 9.54 -13.69
C SER A 227 -13.54 10.37 -14.59
N TYR A 228 -13.29 9.85 -15.79
CA TYR A 228 -12.63 10.55 -16.88
C TYR A 228 -13.09 9.99 -18.22
N GLU A 229 -13.05 10.81 -19.26
CA GLU A 229 -13.49 10.44 -20.60
C GLU A 229 -12.33 9.89 -21.44
N VAL A 230 -12.55 8.76 -22.12
CA VAL A 230 -11.64 8.16 -23.11
C VAL A 230 -12.48 7.72 -24.30
N GLU A 231 -12.16 8.20 -25.51
CA GLU A 231 -12.88 7.80 -26.74
C GLU A 231 -14.41 7.89 -26.59
N GLU A 232 -14.91 9.03 -26.12
CA GLU A 232 -16.35 9.30 -25.90
C GLU A 232 -17.02 8.45 -24.80
N ASN A 233 -16.23 7.66 -24.05
CA ASN A 233 -16.73 6.82 -22.96
C ASN A 233 -16.20 7.31 -21.61
N ASP A 234 -17.11 7.47 -20.64
CA ASP A 234 -16.73 7.71 -19.25
C ASP A 234 -16.24 6.42 -18.60
N ILE A 235 -14.99 6.43 -18.15
CA ILE A 235 -14.43 5.37 -17.30
C ILE A 235 -14.54 5.82 -15.85
N PHE A 236 -15.14 4.97 -15.02
CA PHE A 236 -15.25 5.21 -13.59
C PHE A 236 -14.25 4.33 -12.83
N LYS A 237 -13.62 4.89 -11.79
CA LYS A 237 -12.90 4.10 -10.78
C LYS A 237 -13.45 4.42 -9.40
N ARG A 238 -13.55 3.42 -8.55
CA ARG A 238 -14.00 3.57 -7.17
C ARG A 238 -13.03 2.93 -6.19
N ARG A 239 -13.17 3.31 -4.93
CA ARG A 239 -12.54 2.63 -3.80
C ARG A 239 -13.45 2.71 -2.58
N TYR A 240 -13.28 1.79 -1.62
CA TYR A 240 -13.93 1.93 -0.33
C TYR A 240 -13.16 2.90 0.56
N TYR A 241 -13.85 3.45 1.56
CA TYR A 241 -13.22 4.30 2.55
C TYR A 241 -12.09 3.54 3.27
N GLY A 242 -10.89 4.12 3.23
CA GLY A 242 -9.68 3.53 3.79
C GLY A 242 -8.85 2.71 2.80
N ASP A 243 -9.37 2.33 1.63
CA ASP A 243 -8.59 1.54 0.68
C ASP A 243 -7.51 2.38 -0.02
N TYR A 244 -6.36 1.73 -0.26
CA TYR A 244 -5.30 2.27 -1.11
C TYR A 244 -5.66 2.15 -2.60
N ASP A 245 -6.22 1.00 -2.98
CA ASP A 245 -6.43 0.64 -4.38
C ASP A 245 -7.73 1.21 -4.95
N TRP A 246 -7.66 1.60 -6.21
CA TRP A 246 -8.82 2.04 -6.98
C TRP A 246 -9.15 1.03 -8.08
N VAL A 247 -10.37 0.52 -8.05
CA VAL A 247 -10.86 -0.49 -8.99
C VAL A 247 -11.78 0.14 -10.02
N THR A 248 -11.76 -0.37 -11.25
CA THR A 248 -12.67 0.08 -12.31
C THR A 248 -14.12 -0.27 -11.93
N GLU A 249 -15.02 0.69 -12.10
CA GLU A 249 -16.45 0.53 -11.87
C GLU A 249 -17.18 0.32 -13.19
N ASN A 250 -17.75 -0.87 -13.37
CA ASN A 250 -18.37 -1.32 -14.61
C ASN A 250 -19.88 -1.08 -14.66
N MET A 251 -20.52 -0.66 -13.56
CA MET A 251 -21.97 -0.43 -13.50
C MET A 251 -22.47 0.66 -14.46
N PHE A 252 -21.59 1.56 -14.93
CA PHE A 252 -21.99 2.69 -15.78
C PHE A 252 -21.84 2.46 -17.29
N THR A 253 -21.36 1.30 -17.70
CA THR A 253 -20.91 1.02 -19.09
C THR A 253 -22.01 1.02 -20.17
N LYS A 254 -23.29 1.28 -19.85
CA LYS A 254 -24.41 1.12 -20.81
C LYS A 254 -25.41 2.27 -20.88
N THR A 255 -25.36 3.27 -20.00
CA THR A 255 -26.38 4.33 -19.98
C THR A 255 -25.77 5.69 -19.62
N ILE A 256 -25.54 6.53 -20.63
CA ILE A 256 -25.19 7.94 -20.50
C ILE A 256 -26.45 8.78 -20.82
N PRO A 257 -26.79 9.82 -20.03
CA PRO A 257 -26.09 10.33 -18.85
C PRO A 257 -26.33 9.49 -17.59
N VAL A 258 -25.31 9.38 -16.74
CA VAL A 258 -25.40 8.68 -15.46
C VAL A 258 -26.33 9.44 -14.51
N LYS A 259 -27.37 8.76 -14.01
CA LYS A 259 -28.31 9.33 -13.04
C LYS A 259 -27.60 9.61 -11.70
N PRO A 260 -27.77 10.81 -11.09
CA PRO A 260 -27.16 11.16 -9.79
C PRO A 260 -27.45 10.16 -8.66
N GLU A 261 -28.60 9.49 -8.69
CA GLU A 261 -29.00 8.45 -7.73
C GLU A 261 -28.06 7.23 -7.77
N ASN A 262 -27.60 6.82 -8.95
CA ASN A 262 -26.69 5.69 -9.11
C ASN A 262 -25.31 6.04 -8.53
N ILE A 263 -24.82 7.26 -8.80
CA ILE A 263 -23.58 7.78 -8.20
C ILE A 263 -23.70 7.79 -6.67
N ARG A 264 -24.81 8.32 -6.13
CA ARG A 264 -25.06 8.35 -4.69
C ARG A 264 -25.00 6.94 -4.09
N LYS A 265 -25.67 5.96 -4.70
CA LYS A 265 -25.69 4.58 -4.21
C LYS A 265 -24.27 4.00 -4.09
N ILE A 266 -23.43 4.17 -5.12
CA ILE A 266 -22.04 3.69 -5.09
C ILE A 266 -21.23 4.41 -4.02
N LEU A 267 -21.41 5.72 -3.86
CA LEU A 267 -20.73 6.49 -2.82
C LEU A 267 -21.15 6.07 -1.41
N GLU A 268 -22.45 5.81 -1.18
CA GLU A 268 -22.98 5.32 0.09
C GLU A 268 -22.43 3.93 0.43
N GLU A 269 -22.41 3.00 -0.54
CA GLU A 269 -21.81 1.68 -0.38
C GLU A 269 -20.30 1.79 -0.09
N SER A 270 -19.59 2.62 -0.86
CA SER A 270 -18.14 2.82 -0.75
C SER A 270 -17.73 3.60 0.51
N SER A 271 -18.66 4.30 1.16
CA SER A 271 -18.38 5.05 2.40
C SER A 271 -18.15 4.16 3.61
N THR A 272 -18.53 2.88 3.53
CA THR A 272 -18.26 1.90 4.57
C THR A 272 -16.98 1.14 4.21
N PRO A 273 -15.94 1.09 5.07
CA PRO A 273 -14.73 0.33 4.80
C PRO A 273 -15.01 -1.13 4.45
N HIS A 274 -14.21 -1.69 3.54
CA HIS A 274 -14.34 -3.07 3.07
C HIS A 274 -13.00 -3.82 3.23
N VAL A 275 -12.80 -4.39 4.42
CA VAL A 275 -11.46 -4.71 4.95
C VAL A 275 -11.11 -6.20 4.84
N THR A 276 -9.81 -6.50 4.65
CA THR A 276 -9.28 -7.87 4.80
C THR A 276 -8.60 -8.01 6.16
N LEU A 277 -9.26 -8.67 7.12
CA LEU A 277 -8.75 -8.77 8.49
C LEU A 277 -7.93 -10.04 8.68
N ASP A 278 -6.81 -9.91 9.38
CA ASP A 278 -6.00 -11.04 9.83
C ASP A 278 -6.29 -11.32 11.31
N VAL A 279 -6.99 -12.43 11.56
CA VAL A 279 -7.45 -12.84 12.90
C VAL A 279 -6.36 -13.46 13.77
N SER A 280 -5.15 -13.64 13.24
CA SER A 280 -3.98 -14.13 13.98
C SER A 280 -3.31 -13.05 14.86
N HIS A 281 -3.69 -11.77 14.67
CA HIS A 281 -3.08 -10.69 15.43
C HIS A 281 -3.32 -10.87 16.94
N PRO A 282 -2.27 -10.73 17.77
CA PRO A 282 -2.40 -10.89 19.22
C PRO A 282 -3.19 -9.74 19.85
N ILE A 283 -3.75 -10.01 21.03
CA ILE A 283 -4.43 -9.03 21.88
C ILE A 283 -3.50 -7.84 22.20
N ALA A 284 -4.11 -6.66 22.40
CA ALA A 284 -3.46 -5.39 22.69
C ALA A 284 -2.56 -4.86 21.56
N ARG A 285 -2.72 -5.36 20.33
CA ARG A 285 -2.00 -4.89 19.16
C ARG A 285 -2.86 -3.96 18.29
N LEU A 286 -2.29 -2.80 17.98
CA LEU A 286 -2.75 -1.92 16.91
C LEU A 286 -2.15 -2.39 15.58
N TYR A 287 -2.95 -2.52 14.54
CA TYR A 287 -2.48 -2.91 13.22
C TYR A 287 -3.31 -2.28 12.09
N LYS A 288 -2.78 -2.32 10.87
CA LYS A 288 -3.49 -1.94 9.64
C LYS A 288 -3.81 -3.21 8.85
N PRO A 289 -5.08 -3.43 8.47
CA PRO A 289 -5.44 -4.51 7.56
C PRO A 289 -4.70 -4.37 6.23
N ALA A 290 -4.43 -5.50 5.56
CA ALA A 290 -3.77 -5.48 4.26
C ALA A 290 -4.59 -4.67 3.24
N GLY A 291 -3.93 -3.77 2.50
CA GLY A 291 -4.57 -2.93 1.49
C GLY A 291 -5.44 -1.79 2.06
N ASN A 292 -5.38 -1.51 3.37
CA ASN A 292 -6.22 -0.48 3.99
C ASN A 292 -5.43 0.45 4.93
N MET A 293 -5.83 1.73 4.96
CA MET A 293 -5.22 2.81 5.74
C MET A 293 -5.71 2.88 7.19
N LEU A 294 -6.85 2.26 7.50
CA LEU A 294 -7.51 2.34 8.78
C LEU A 294 -6.86 1.41 9.81
N PHE A 295 -7.01 1.77 11.08
CA PHE A 295 -6.41 1.02 12.17
C PHE A 295 -7.44 0.17 12.91
N PHE A 296 -7.00 -1.02 13.30
CA PHE A 296 -7.75 -1.96 14.10
C PHE A 296 -6.97 -2.28 15.36
N THR A 297 -7.70 -2.49 16.45
CA THR A 297 -7.17 -2.99 17.71
C THR A 297 -7.75 -4.37 17.98
N VAL A 298 -6.95 -5.23 18.59
CA VAL A 298 -7.39 -6.53 19.09
C VAL A 298 -7.58 -6.44 20.59
N ILE A 299 -8.80 -6.66 21.06
CA ILE A 299 -9.13 -6.70 22.49
C ILE A 299 -9.57 -8.11 22.88
N ASN A 300 -9.43 -8.44 24.16
CA ASN A 300 -9.89 -9.72 24.67
C ASN A 300 -11.42 -9.72 24.79
N ALA A 301 -12.07 -10.70 24.17
CA ALA A 301 -13.46 -11.05 24.40
C ALA A 301 -13.48 -12.36 25.19
N LEU A 302 -13.52 -12.24 26.52
CA LEU A 302 -13.48 -13.41 27.40
C LEU A 302 -14.82 -14.14 27.40
N ALA A 303 -14.76 -15.46 27.31
CA ALA A 303 -15.73 -16.34 27.93
C ALA A 303 -15.14 -16.76 29.28
N GLU A 304 -15.34 -15.94 30.32
CA GLU A 304 -14.73 -16.17 31.64
C GLU A 304 -15.04 -17.59 32.15
N GLY A 305 -14.02 -18.26 32.71
CA GLY A 305 -14.14 -19.63 33.26
C GLY A 305 -14.18 -20.76 32.23
N SER A 306 -14.10 -20.47 30.92
CA SER A 306 -14.32 -21.48 29.87
C SER A 306 -13.07 -22.23 29.39
N GLY A 307 -11.86 -21.76 29.71
CA GLY A 307 -10.63 -22.28 29.09
C GLY A 307 -10.37 -21.76 27.66
N PHE A 308 -11.24 -20.90 27.14
CA PHE A 308 -11.14 -20.26 25.83
C PHE A 308 -10.98 -18.74 25.94
N GLN A 309 -10.47 -18.12 24.88
CA GLN A 309 -10.34 -16.68 24.72
C GLN A 309 -10.81 -16.24 23.33
N GLY A 310 -11.39 -15.05 23.23
CA GLY A 310 -11.77 -14.43 21.97
C GLY A 310 -10.82 -13.27 21.64
N HIS A 311 -10.27 -13.26 20.43
CA HIS A 311 -9.57 -12.12 19.87
C HIS A 311 -10.58 -11.27 19.11
N LYS A 312 -11.01 -10.15 19.70
CA LYS A 312 -12.02 -9.25 19.12
C LYS A 312 -11.34 -8.10 18.39
N HIS A 313 -11.45 -8.12 17.07
CA HIS A 313 -10.92 -7.11 16.15
C HIS A 313 -11.94 -5.98 15.99
N VAL A 314 -11.55 -4.77 16.41
CA VAL A 314 -12.41 -3.57 16.38
C VAL A 314 -11.68 -2.44 15.66
N MET A 315 -12.38 -1.71 14.80
CA MET A 315 -11.83 -0.52 14.17
C MET A 315 -11.73 0.63 15.17
N THR A 316 -10.59 1.33 15.22
CA THR A 316 -10.32 2.33 16.28
C THR A 316 -11.19 3.58 16.22
N THR A 317 -11.78 3.89 15.06
CA THR A 317 -12.56 5.11 14.81
C THR A 317 -14.05 4.97 15.16
N THR A 318 -14.43 3.96 15.96
CA THR A 318 -15.81 3.57 16.33
C THR A 318 -16.78 3.43 15.15
N SER A 319 -16.25 3.41 13.93
CA SER A 319 -17.03 3.34 12.71
C SER A 319 -17.32 1.88 12.35
N LEU A 320 -18.31 1.66 11.50
CA LEU A 320 -18.64 0.33 11.00
C LEU A 320 -17.77 -0.04 9.83
N PHE A 321 -17.65 -1.34 9.58
CA PHE A 321 -16.94 -1.87 8.41
C PHE A 321 -17.69 -3.09 7.84
N THR A 322 -17.33 -3.48 6.64
CA THR A 322 -17.71 -4.75 6.01
C THR A 322 -16.45 -5.57 5.77
N ILE A 323 -16.57 -6.88 5.61
CA ILE A 323 -15.41 -7.75 5.39
C ILE A 323 -15.31 -8.09 3.91
N LYS A 324 -14.12 -7.87 3.35
CA LYS A 324 -13.70 -8.38 2.04
C LYS A 324 -13.28 -9.85 2.13
N SER A 325 -12.45 -10.15 3.13
CA SER A 325 -12.03 -11.50 3.48
C SER A 325 -11.47 -11.56 4.90
N LEU A 326 -11.48 -12.74 5.49
CA LEU A 326 -10.72 -13.04 6.70
C LEU A 326 -9.53 -13.91 6.34
N CYS A 327 -8.41 -13.64 7.00
CA CYS A 327 -7.19 -14.41 6.90
C CYS A 327 -6.70 -14.74 8.32
N TYR A 328 -5.82 -15.71 8.43
CA TYR A 328 -4.98 -15.93 9.59
C TYR A 328 -3.54 -16.03 9.08
N GLY A 329 -2.72 -15.06 9.43
CA GLY A 329 -1.44 -14.80 8.78
C GLY A 329 -1.64 -14.62 7.28
N THR A 330 -1.01 -15.48 6.47
CA THR A 330 -1.14 -15.49 5.00
C THR A 330 -2.26 -16.38 4.48
N THR A 331 -2.85 -17.22 5.32
CA THR A 331 -3.88 -18.19 4.94
C THR A 331 -5.26 -17.54 4.92
N LYS A 332 -5.98 -17.63 3.81
CA LYS A 332 -7.35 -17.11 3.68
C LYS A 332 -8.35 -18.09 4.28
N LEU A 333 -9.24 -17.59 5.15
CA LEU A 333 -10.35 -18.35 5.70
C LEU A 333 -11.54 -18.26 4.72
N ASN A 334 -11.68 -19.24 3.84
CA ASN A 334 -12.70 -19.21 2.79
C ASN A 334 -14.11 -19.36 3.38
N ASN A 335 -15.16 -19.05 2.62
CA ASN A 335 -16.58 -19.19 3.01
C ASN A 335 -17.08 -18.36 4.21
N ILE A 336 -16.22 -17.55 4.85
CA ILE A 336 -16.66 -16.55 5.84
C ILE A 336 -16.91 -15.22 5.11
N THR A 337 -18.17 -14.98 4.75
CA THR A 337 -18.57 -13.76 4.03
C THR A 337 -19.77 -13.09 4.70
N SER A 338 -19.79 -11.77 4.71
CA SER A 338 -20.97 -10.99 5.11
C SER A 338 -20.97 -9.63 4.42
N ASN A 339 -22.14 -9.23 3.88
CA ASN A 339 -22.37 -7.88 3.36
C ASN A 339 -22.88 -6.93 4.45
N ASP A 340 -23.12 -7.44 5.66
CA ASP A 340 -23.64 -6.66 6.78
C ASP A 340 -22.57 -5.70 7.32
N LYS A 341 -23.03 -4.57 7.87
CA LYS A 341 -22.17 -3.63 8.58
C LYS A 341 -21.84 -4.16 9.97
N LEU A 342 -20.57 -4.44 10.19
CA LEU A 342 -20.05 -5.05 11.40
C LEU A 342 -19.50 -4.01 12.38
N THR A 343 -19.65 -4.34 13.66
CA THR A 343 -18.98 -3.65 14.77
C THR A 343 -17.67 -4.32 15.14
N SER A 344 -17.57 -5.65 14.98
CA SER A 344 -16.35 -6.40 15.27
C SER A 344 -16.32 -7.77 14.59
N VAL A 345 -15.13 -8.38 14.62
CA VAL A 345 -14.91 -9.80 14.29
C VAL A 345 -14.23 -10.44 15.49
N ILE A 346 -14.72 -11.58 15.95
CA ILE A 346 -14.13 -12.31 17.09
C ILE A 346 -13.65 -13.67 16.61
N ALA A 347 -12.40 -13.98 16.86
CA ALA A 347 -11.81 -15.30 16.61
C ALA A 347 -11.55 -16.00 17.95
N TYR A 348 -12.09 -17.19 18.14
CA TYR A 348 -12.01 -17.92 19.41
C TYR A 348 -10.93 -19.01 19.37
N TYR A 349 -10.17 -19.07 20.46
CA TYR A 349 -9.02 -19.96 20.63
C TYR A 349 -9.02 -20.58 22.04
N PRO A 350 -8.38 -21.74 22.25
CA PRO A 350 -7.91 -22.14 23.58
C PRO A 350 -6.96 -21.08 24.18
N ILE A 351 -7.02 -20.86 25.50
CA ILE A 351 -6.18 -19.82 26.18
C ILE A 351 -4.68 -20.01 25.91
N ASN A 352 -4.22 -21.26 25.82
CA ASN A 352 -2.80 -21.59 25.68
C ASN A 352 -2.36 -21.84 24.22
N ASN A 353 -3.23 -21.65 23.24
CA ASN A 353 -2.88 -21.90 21.84
C ASN A 353 -3.68 -21.02 20.88
N THR A 354 -3.02 -20.02 20.32
CA THR A 354 -3.61 -19.10 19.33
C THR A 354 -3.24 -19.47 17.90
N GLY A 355 -2.65 -20.64 17.65
CA GLY A 355 -2.26 -21.13 16.32
C GLY A 355 -3.45 -21.29 15.38
N LEU A 356 -3.19 -21.32 14.06
CA LEU A 356 -4.24 -21.53 13.04
C LEU A 356 -5.02 -22.82 13.35
N ASN A 357 -4.30 -23.92 13.65
CA ASN A 357 -4.84 -25.23 14.03
C ASN A 357 -5.66 -25.23 15.34
N SER A 358 -5.77 -24.07 15.99
CA SER A 358 -6.52 -23.89 17.24
C SER A 358 -7.57 -22.79 17.13
N LEU A 359 -7.80 -22.25 15.93
CA LEU A 359 -8.93 -21.38 15.65
C LEU A 359 -10.22 -22.21 15.60
N LEU A 360 -11.07 -22.04 16.62
CA LEU A 360 -12.26 -22.87 16.83
C LEU A 360 -13.50 -22.32 16.14
N LEU A 361 -13.78 -21.04 16.36
CA LEU A 361 -14.98 -20.35 15.88
C LEU A 361 -14.63 -18.93 15.45
N VAL A 362 -15.39 -18.40 14.49
CA VAL A 362 -15.37 -16.99 14.11
C VAL A 362 -16.77 -16.41 14.26
N GLU A 363 -16.88 -15.30 15.00
CA GLU A 363 -18.11 -14.51 15.14
C GLU A 363 -17.99 -13.19 14.37
N LEU A 364 -19.03 -12.87 13.59
CA LEU A 364 -19.22 -11.56 12.98
C LEU A 364 -20.34 -10.81 13.74
N GLU A 365 -19.98 -9.79 14.51
CA GLU A 365 -20.95 -8.95 15.24
C GLU A 365 -21.49 -7.83 14.33
N ARG A 366 -22.81 -7.75 14.17
CA ARG A 366 -23.50 -6.76 13.33
C ARG A 366 -23.99 -5.59 14.17
N LYS A 367 -23.91 -4.35 13.64
CA LYS A 367 -24.52 -3.18 14.32
C LYS A 367 -26.04 -3.25 14.31
N SER A 368 -26.58 -3.59 13.15
CA SER A 368 -28.00 -3.58 12.83
C SER A 368 -28.31 -4.84 12.04
N GLY A 369 -29.07 -5.74 12.64
CA GLY A 369 -29.46 -7.01 12.06
C GLY A 369 -30.25 -7.81 13.08
N ASN A 370 -31.24 -8.56 12.60
CA ASN A 370 -31.78 -9.70 13.33
C ASN A 370 -31.43 -10.95 12.53
N PRO A 371 -30.52 -11.81 13.01
CA PRO A 371 -29.86 -11.72 14.32
C PRO A 371 -28.69 -10.74 14.42
N LYS A 372 -28.14 -10.56 15.62
CA LYS A 372 -27.01 -9.65 15.87
C LYS A 372 -25.64 -10.27 15.55
N SER A 373 -25.51 -11.58 15.64
CA SER A 373 -24.26 -12.29 15.36
C SER A 373 -24.43 -13.37 14.29
N LEU A 374 -23.32 -13.65 13.59
CA LEU A 374 -23.16 -14.78 12.68
C LEU A 374 -21.97 -15.61 13.15
N TYR A 375 -22.16 -16.91 13.36
CA TYR A 375 -21.10 -17.82 13.79
C TYR A 375 -20.67 -18.75 12.67
N PHE A 376 -19.37 -18.95 12.54
CA PHE A 376 -18.73 -19.85 11.58
C PHE A 376 -17.81 -20.83 12.30
N GLN A 377 -17.80 -22.08 11.85
CA GLN A 377 -16.99 -23.17 12.39
C GLN A 377 -16.28 -23.92 11.25
N GLN A 378 -15.27 -24.72 11.58
CA GLN A 378 -14.70 -25.69 10.63
C GLN A 378 -15.56 -26.96 10.58
N LYS A 379 -15.84 -27.44 9.36
CA LYS A 379 -16.76 -28.56 9.10
C LYS A 379 -16.18 -29.91 9.54
N ASP A 380 -15.00 -30.27 9.06
CA ASP A 380 -14.27 -31.50 9.41
C ASP A 380 -12.79 -31.35 9.06
N GLY A 381 -11.91 -31.65 10.01
CA GLY A 381 -10.47 -31.55 9.83
C GLY A 381 -9.97 -30.12 9.61
N PHE A 382 -8.65 -29.99 9.60
CA PHE A 382 -8.00 -28.70 9.43
C PHE A 382 -7.77 -28.41 7.95
N ASP A 383 -8.73 -27.73 7.32
CA ASP A 383 -8.64 -27.25 5.94
C ASP A 383 -9.14 -25.79 5.88
N GLU A 384 -8.32 -24.93 5.31
CA GLU A 384 -8.61 -23.50 5.09
C GLU A 384 -9.87 -23.25 4.24
N ASN A 385 -10.32 -24.27 3.51
CA ASN A 385 -11.53 -24.25 2.68
C ASN A 385 -12.80 -24.73 3.39
N ASN A 386 -12.69 -25.26 4.61
CA ASN A 386 -13.78 -25.98 5.28
C ASN A 386 -14.53 -25.16 6.33
N TRP A 387 -14.56 -23.83 6.21
CA TRP A 387 -15.44 -23.03 7.04
C TRP A 387 -16.89 -23.10 6.56
N GLU A 388 -17.80 -23.28 7.51
CA GLU A 388 -19.23 -23.24 7.27
C GLU A 388 -19.92 -22.37 8.31
N LYS A 389 -21.07 -21.84 7.93
CA LYS A 389 -21.92 -21.07 8.83
C LYS A 389 -22.59 -22.03 9.81
N LEU A 390 -22.26 -21.89 11.09
CA LEU A 390 -22.81 -22.69 12.17
C LEU A 390 -24.24 -22.24 12.49
N GLN A 391 -24.42 -20.95 12.79
CA GLN A 391 -25.74 -20.43 13.14
C GLN A 391 -25.84 -18.91 13.02
N GLU A 392 -27.08 -18.46 13.11
CA GLU A 392 -27.53 -17.07 13.15
C GLU A 392 -28.20 -16.82 14.50
N GLY A 393 -27.79 -15.78 15.23
CA GLY A 393 -28.28 -15.53 16.59
C GLY A 393 -27.17 -15.04 17.48
N GLU A 394 -27.49 -14.41 18.60
CA GLU A 394 -26.53 -14.36 19.71
C GLU A 394 -26.52 -15.74 20.40
N LEU A 395 -25.33 -16.27 20.69
CA LEU A 395 -25.20 -17.41 21.58
C LEU A 395 -25.24 -16.92 23.02
N SER A 396 -26.00 -17.59 23.89
CA SER A 396 -25.77 -17.42 25.34
C SER A 396 -24.35 -17.87 25.67
N ASN A 397 -23.78 -17.37 26.76
CA ASN A 397 -22.43 -17.73 27.16
C ASN A 397 -22.27 -19.26 27.32
N GLU A 398 -23.26 -19.93 27.89
CA GLU A 398 -23.28 -21.39 28.06
C GLU A 398 -23.26 -22.13 26.72
N ASN A 399 -24.09 -21.69 25.77
CA ASN A 399 -24.15 -22.29 24.43
C ASN A 399 -22.88 -22.02 23.62
N LEU A 400 -22.27 -20.83 23.78
CA LEU A 400 -20.99 -20.51 23.17
C LEU A 400 -19.89 -21.43 23.72
N ILE A 401 -19.81 -21.58 25.04
CA ILE A 401 -18.83 -22.48 25.70
C ILE A 401 -19.04 -23.91 25.20
N TYR A 402 -20.27 -24.41 25.19
CA TYR A 402 -20.58 -25.74 24.67
C TYR A 402 -20.08 -25.93 23.22
N LYS A 403 -20.28 -24.93 22.34
CA LYS A 403 -19.81 -24.97 20.96
C LYS A 403 -18.28 -24.90 20.82
N LEU A 404 -17.62 -24.15 21.68
CA LEU A 404 -16.16 -24.10 21.74
C LEU A 404 -15.58 -25.44 22.20
N GLU A 405 -16.15 -26.06 23.23
CA GLU A 405 -15.77 -27.40 23.67
C GLU A 405 -16.01 -28.46 22.59
N GLU A 406 -17.18 -28.42 21.94
CA GLU A 406 -17.52 -29.32 20.83
C GLU A 406 -16.50 -29.21 19.70
N SER A 407 -16.15 -27.98 19.30
CA SER A 407 -15.17 -27.73 18.23
C SER A 407 -13.76 -28.15 18.64
N SER A 408 -13.38 -27.91 19.91
CA SER A 408 -12.07 -28.29 20.45
C SER A 408 -11.86 -29.81 20.45
N ARG A 409 -12.91 -30.60 20.73
CA ARG A 409 -12.85 -32.08 20.67
C ARG A 409 -12.68 -32.63 19.26
N LYS A 410 -13.03 -31.85 18.22
CA LYS A 410 -12.87 -32.24 16.80
C LYS A 410 -11.48 -31.92 16.26
N LEU A 411 -10.68 -31.13 16.97
CA LEU A 411 -9.32 -30.84 16.54
C LEU A 411 -8.48 -32.13 16.57
N PRO A 412 -7.64 -32.39 15.56
CA PRO A 412 -6.71 -33.51 15.61
C PRO A 412 -5.84 -33.35 16.87
N GLU A 413 -5.65 -34.45 17.62
CA GLU A 413 -4.71 -34.43 18.75
C GLU A 413 -3.40 -33.86 18.25
N SER A 414 -2.94 -32.76 18.86
CA SER A 414 -1.62 -32.21 18.53
C SER A 414 -0.64 -33.37 18.63
N PRO A 415 0.22 -33.59 17.60
CA PRO A 415 1.18 -34.69 17.61
C PRO A 415 1.86 -34.64 18.97
N LYS A 416 1.61 -35.67 19.81
CA LYS A 416 2.27 -35.76 21.12
C LYS A 416 3.74 -35.63 20.77
N GLN A 417 4.38 -34.54 21.21
CA GLN A 417 5.81 -34.40 21.01
C GLN A 417 6.38 -35.70 21.54
N VAL A 418 6.89 -36.53 20.61
CA VAL A 418 7.57 -37.74 20.99
C VAL A 418 8.77 -37.19 21.73
N VAL A 419 8.66 -37.20 23.05
CA VAL A 419 9.78 -36.93 23.94
C VAL A 419 10.72 -38.06 23.61
N ASP A 420 11.58 -37.83 22.63
CA ASP A 420 12.59 -38.78 22.18
C ASP A 420 13.33 -39.17 23.44
N GLY A 421 13.18 -40.45 23.79
CA GLY A 421 13.54 -40.97 25.09
C GLY A 421 14.95 -40.53 25.43
N GLU A 422 15.07 -39.89 26.59
CA GLU A 422 16.25 -39.75 27.43
C GLU A 422 17.49 -40.44 26.82
N ARG A 423 18.12 -39.79 25.84
CA ARG A 423 19.42 -40.23 25.36
C ARG A 423 20.38 -39.82 26.46
N LYS A 424 20.67 -40.78 27.34
CA LYS A 424 21.69 -40.71 28.38
C LYS A 424 22.98 -40.20 27.74
N ILE A 425 23.27 -38.92 27.90
CA ILE A 425 24.52 -38.31 27.45
C ILE A 425 25.60 -38.83 28.40
N GLU A 426 26.39 -39.80 27.93
CA GLU A 426 27.65 -40.15 28.58
C GLU A 426 28.59 -38.92 28.56
N PRO A 427 29.36 -38.69 29.64
CA PRO A 427 30.28 -37.56 29.73
C PRO A 427 31.43 -37.76 28.76
N LYS A 428 31.34 -37.19 27.55
CA LYS A 428 32.48 -37.03 26.65
C LYS A 428 33.33 -35.84 27.10
N THR A 429 34.50 -36.21 27.61
CA THR A 429 35.79 -35.53 27.63
C THR A 429 35.81 -34.08 27.11
N SER A 430 36.20 -33.18 28.00
CA SER A 430 36.59 -31.79 27.75
C SER A 430 37.60 -31.68 26.60
N ILE A 431 37.16 -31.12 25.47
CA ILE A 431 38.02 -30.63 24.40
C ILE A 431 38.34 -29.18 24.70
N THR A 432 39.59 -28.92 25.08
CA THR A 432 40.18 -27.60 25.21
C THR A 432 40.29 -26.96 23.83
N PHE A 433 39.49 -25.94 23.57
CA PHE A 433 39.73 -25.04 22.44
C PHE A 433 40.84 -24.06 22.83
N LYS A 434 41.97 -24.14 22.12
CA LYS A 434 42.93 -23.05 22.04
C LYS A 434 42.35 -22.01 21.07
N GLU A 435 42.00 -20.84 21.58
CA GLU A 435 41.83 -19.64 20.77
C GLU A 435 43.21 -19.16 20.33
N GLU A 436 43.45 -19.23 19.03
CA GLU A 436 44.55 -18.56 18.35
C GLU A 436 44.03 -17.19 17.95
N SER A 437 44.42 -16.17 18.72
CA SER A 437 44.09 -14.77 18.49
C SER A 437 45.19 -14.12 17.65
N ASP A 438 44.92 -13.91 16.36
CA ASP A 438 45.69 -12.95 15.57
C ASP A 438 45.12 -11.55 15.75
N SER A 439 45.96 -10.71 16.36
CA SER A 439 45.78 -9.31 16.65
C SER A 439 46.16 -8.44 15.45
N GLN A 440 45.31 -7.46 15.11
CA GLN A 440 45.62 -6.10 14.58
C GLN A 440 44.28 -5.51 14.09
N GLY A 441 43.77 -4.35 14.49
CA GLY A 441 44.16 -3.28 15.40
C GLY A 441 43.06 -2.19 15.35
N ASN A 442 43.16 -1.21 16.25
CA ASN A 442 42.36 0.02 16.43
C ASN A 442 41.18 -0.04 17.41
N VAL A 443 41.54 0.18 18.68
CA VAL A 443 40.65 0.60 19.77
C VAL A 443 40.46 2.12 19.71
N ILE A 444 39.24 2.57 19.38
CA ILE A 444 38.74 3.89 19.75
C ILE A 444 38.09 3.75 21.13
N ASN A 445 38.67 4.45 22.11
CA ASN A 445 38.20 4.48 23.49
C ASN A 445 36.91 5.33 23.59
N ILE A 446 35.75 4.70 23.78
CA ILE A 446 34.52 5.38 24.22
C ILE A 446 34.12 4.84 25.59
N ASN A 447 34.40 5.66 26.59
CA ASN A 447 34.05 5.44 27.98
C ASN A 447 32.52 5.69 28.16
N LYS A 448 31.70 4.63 28.16
CA LYS A 448 30.28 4.72 28.55
C LYS A 448 30.09 4.20 29.96
N LYS A 449 29.92 5.12 30.91
CA LYS A 449 29.34 4.86 32.23
C LYS A 449 27.90 4.35 32.04
N SER A 450 27.66 3.13 32.50
CA SER A 450 26.34 2.51 32.61
C SER A 450 25.65 3.06 33.85
N THR A 451 24.58 3.84 33.66
CA THR A 451 23.59 4.15 34.70
C THR A 451 22.44 3.17 34.57
N ARG A 452 22.35 2.27 35.55
CA ARG A 452 21.21 1.39 35.81
C ARG A 452 20.00 2.26 36.15
N SER A 453 19.01 2.29 35.28
CA SER A 453 17.71 2.94 35.50
C SER A 453 16.70 1.88 35.92
N ASN A 454 16.24 1.97 37.18
CA ASN A 454 15.08 1.23 37.67
C ASN A 454 13.84 1.91 37.11
N ASN A 455 13.07 1.18 36.29
CA ASN A 455 11.81 1.66 35.74
C ASN A 455 10.66 1.30 36.69
N ASP A 456 10.33 2.23 37.60
CA ASP A 456 9.08 2.17 38.36
C ASP A 456 7.91 2.71 37.51
N PRO A 457 6.83 1.94 37.29
CA PRO A 457 5.72 2.31 36.42
C PRO A 457 4.88 3.52 36.92
N LEU A 458 5.10 3.98 38.16
CA LEU A 458 4.45 5.17 38.71
C LEU A 458 5.00 6.49 38.14
N GLY A 459 6.27 6.54 37.71
CA GLY A 459 6.87 7.77 37.17
C GLY A 459 6.29 8.20 35.82
N LEU A 460 5.90 7.23 34.99
CA LEU A 460 5.39 7.48 33.64
C LEU A 460 3.97 8.07 33.66
N ALA A 461 3.13 7.63 34.59
CA ALA A 461 1.76 8.14 34.76
C ALA A 461 1.75 9.61 35.22
N VAL A 462 2.64 9.98 36.15
CA VAL A 462 2.75 11.37 36.64
C VAL A 462 3.29 12.29 35.54
N GLY A 463 4.25 11.82 34.73
CA GLY A 463 4.78 12.59 33.60
C GLY A 463 3.73 12.93 32.54
N ILE A 464 2.84 11.98 32.21
CA ILE A 464 1.76 12.19 31.24
C ILE A 464 0.75 13.21 31.76
N VAL A 465 0.38 13.15 33.05
CA VAL A 465 -0.57 14.11 33.64
C VAL A 465 -0.01 15.53 33.64
N ILE A 466 1.26 15.70 34.00
CA ILE A 466 1.91 17.03 33.99
C ILE A 466 1.99 17.58 32.55
N LEU A 467 2.35 16.76 31.56
CA LEU A 467 2.41 17.17 30.16
C LEU A 467 1.03 17.61 29.63
N CYS A 468 -0.04 16.88 29.96
CA CYS A 468 -1.41 17.24 29.61
C CYS A 468 -1.83 18.59 30.23
N LEU A 469 -1.47 18.85 31.48
CA LEU A 469 -1.78 20.13 32.15
C LEU A 469 -1.02 21.30 31.53
N VAL A 470 0.25 21.11 31.15
CA VAL A 470 1.04 22.13 30.44
C VAL A 470 0.45 22.43 29.07
N LEU A 471 0.04 21.41 28.31
CA LEU A 471 -0.60 21.58 27.01
C LEU A 471 -1.94 22.31 27.11
N LEU A 472 -2.75 22.02 28.14
CA LEU A 472 -3.99 22.75 28.42
C LEU A 472 -3.75 24.22 28.77
N GLY A 473 -2.69 24.51 29.55
CA GLY A 473 -2.25 25.87 29.85
C GLY A 473 -1.83 26.64 28.60
N PHE A 474 -1.03 26.00 27.73
CA PHE A 474 -0.59 26.58 26.46
C PHE A 474 -1.78 26.86 25.53
N PHE A 475 -2.72 25.93 25.41
CA PHE A 475 -3.94 26.15 24.62
C PHE A 475 -4.76 27.33 25.12
N ARG A 476 -4.94 27.47 26.43
CA ARG A 476 -5.63 28.63 27.03
C ARG A 476 -4.89 29.94 26.73
N PHE A 477 -3.57 29.94 26.74
CA PHE A 477 -2.76 31.11 26.40
C PHE A 477 -2.91 31.50 24.92
N VAL A 478 -2.85 30.52 24.00
CA VAL A 478 -3.06 30.74 22.56
C VAL A 478 -4.46 31.28 22.27
N ILE A 479 -5.50 30.73 22.90
CA ILE A 479 -6.89 31.22 22.76
C ILE A 479 -7.03 32.66 23.30
N ARG A 480 -6.31 33.01 24.37
CA ARG A 480 -6.30 34.39 24.91
C ARG A 480 -5.65 35.37 23.95
N LYS A 481 -4.57 34.98 23.25
CA LYS A 481 -3.86 35.82 22.27
C LYS A 481 -4.48 35.84 20.88
N ALA A 482 -5.37 34.90 20.56
CA ALA A 482 -6.05 34.86 19.29
C ALA A 482 -7.02 36.06 19.14
N GLY A 483 -6.94 36.74 17.99
CA GLY A 483 -7.74 37.92 17.68
C GLY A 483 -9.25 37.64 17.62
N PRO A 484 -10.09 38.70 17.55
CA PRO A 484 -11.55 38.59 17.64
C PRO A 484 -12.17 37.57 16.67
N SER A 485 -11.61 37.44 15.46
CA SER A 485 -12.07 36.52 14.42
C SER A 485 -11.97 35.04 14.80
N ILE A 486 -10.93 34.62 15.52
CA ILE A 486 -10.78 33.23 15.99
C ILE A 486 -11.74 32.96 17.16
N ARG A 487 -12.00 33.96 18.02
CA ARG A 487 -12.96 33.82 19.12
C ARG A 487 -14.38 33.66 18.61
N THR A 488 -14.78 34.40 17.57
CA THR A 488 -16.08 34.25 16.91
C THR A 488 -16.22 32.89 16.23
N TYR A 489 -15.15 32.40 15.60
CA TYR A 489 -15.12 31.06 15.00
C TYR A 489 -15.25 29.93 16.04
N LEU A 490 -14.63 30.08 17.22
CA LEU A 490 -14.77 29.10 18.30
C LEU A 490 -16.15 29.17 18.99
N ALA A 491 -16.72 30.37 19.12
CA ALA A 491 -18.05 30.56 19.70
C ALA A 491 -19.16 29.93 18.85
N SER A 492 -19.03 29.89 17.52
CA SER A 492 -20.00 29.24 16.63
C SER A 492 -19.96 27.71 16.68
N ARG A 493 -18.98 27.11 17.37
CA ARG A 493 -18.84 25.64 17.54
C ARG A 493 -19.09 25.16 18.97
N LYS A 494 -19.66 26.01 19.82
CA LYS A 494 -19.94 25.69 21.23
C LYS A 494 -20.86 24.45 21.38
N ASP A 495 -21.74 24.22 20.42
CA ASP A 495 -22.62 23.03 20.41
C ASP A 495 -21.88 21.72 20.09
N LEU A 496 -20.81 21.81 19.29
CA LEU A 496 -19.96 20.66 18.94
C LEU A 496 -19.06 20.24 20.11
N LEU A 497 -18.64 21.20 20.95
CA LEU A 497 -17.90 20.93 22.19
C LEU A 497 -18.80 20.40 23.32
N SER A 498 -20.09 20.74 23.33
CA SER A 498 -21.05 20.16 24.28
C SER A 498 -21.34 18.69 23.97
N ALA A 499 -21.35 18.29 22.68
CA ALA A 499 -21.51 16.90 22.28
C ALA A 499 -20.30 16.01 22.67
N MET A 500 -19.10 16.58 22.76
CA MET A 500 -17.89 15.86 23.19
C MET A 500 -17.75 15.71 24.71
N LYS A 501 -18.56 16.42 25.53
CA LYS A 501 -18.54 16.28 27.00
C LYS A 501 -19.39 15.13 27.52
N ILE A 502 -20.14 14.46 26.64
CA ILE A 502 -21.02 13.32 26.98
C ILE A 502 -20.32 11.97 26.66
N LEU A 503 -19.12 12.04 26.08
CA LEU A 503 -18.17 10.93 25.93
C LEU A 503 -17.04 11.12 26.94
#